data_AF-A0A2T0S2S5-F1
#
_entry.id   AF-A0A2T0S2S5-F1
#
_cell.length_a   1.000
_cell.length_b   1.000
_cell.length_c   1.000
_cell.angle_alpha   90.00
_cell.angle_beta   90.00
_cell.angle_gamma   90.00
#
_symmetry.space_group_name_H-M   'P 1'
#
loop_
_entity.id
_entity.type
_entity.pdbx_description
1 polymer ?
#
loop_
_entity_poly.entity_id
_entity_poly.type
_entity_poly.pdbx_seq_one_letter_code
_entity_poly.pdbx_strand_id
1 'polypeptide(L)'
;MSTVETAAVIWMTLLLAVASATAAFAIPRRPRPTEAPARNEAANRPARRSLADVAARNESADRASRRRGAAGGPRTGRRLLEAAGRPAAAGRPAAGGRPTTGRRFPAHEYPAFDADRYAEEVAVAAERAAETARRRRVAWERAQAEVDEAWAAFDAADRTARRCTAAAAFPVLKQRRTRVEIADRERFLHRTAVAACRRKELSIAQLNEVLAHRDGWNPRKHPVAQETALRAAVREHRFAAYQAATERERAAWTEVEKAAAALRSLRAEAVAARLRVGRDLRPEDAGRRRSTAEPVARPAATLAAH
;
A
#
# COMPACT_ATOMS: atom_id res chain seq x y z
N MET A 1 -33.02 -13.41 -24.36
CA MET A 1 -31.78 -12.60 -24.39
C MET A 1 -30.61 -13.53 -24.59
N SER A 2 -29.82 -13.28 -25.64
CA SER A 2 -28.66 -14.11 -25.94
C SER A 2 -27.54 -13.80 -24.93
N THR A 3 -26.66 -14.77 -24.68
CA THR A 3 -25.47 -14.60 -23.82
C THR A 3 -24.57 -13.44 -24.26
N VAL A 4 -24.65 -13.07 -25.54
CA VAL A 4 -23.94 -11.93 -26.14
C VAL A 4 -24.52 -10.59 -25.68
N GLU A 5 -25.84 -10.47 -25.56
CA GLU A 5 -26.49 -9.24 -25.05
C GLU A 5 -26.13 -8.99 -23.59
N THR A 6 -26.00 -10.04 -22.78
CA THR A 6 -25.63 -9.90 -21.36
C THR A 6 -24.19 -9.44 -21.19
N ALA A 7 -23.27 -9.95 -22.01
CA ALA A 7 -21.86 -9.53 -21.99
C ALA A 7 -21.71 -8.05 -22.41
N ALA A 8 -22.47 -7.58 -23.40
CA ALA A 8 -22.43 -6.20 -23.86
C ALA A 8 -22.91 -5.21 -22.78
N VAL A 9 -23.97 -5.54 -22.04
CA VAL A 9 -24.50 -4.70 -20.95
C VAL A 9 -23.50 -4.62 -19.78
N ILE A 10 -22.83 -5.73 -19.44
CA ILE A 10 -21.78 -5.75 -18.41
C ILE A 10 -20.59 -4.88 -18.83
N TRP A 11 -20.19 -4.94 -20.10
CA TRP A 11 -19.10 -4.11 -20.62
C TRP A 11 -19.44 -2.62 -20.65
N MET A 12 -20.64 -2.23 -21.09
CA MET A 12 -21.07 -0.83 -21.06
C MET A 12 -21.18 -0.28 -19.64
N THR A 13 -21.68 -1.07 -18.69
CA THR A 13 -21.78 -0.62 -17.28
C THR A 13 -20.40 -0.45 -16.63
N LEU A 14 -19.45 -1.33 -16.93
CA LEU A 14 -18.05 -1.15 -16.51
C LEU A 14 -17.41 0.10 -17.12
N LEU A 15 -17.60 0.35 -18.41
CA LEU A 15 -17.10 1.56 -19.06
C LEU A 15 -17.71 2.83 -18.47
N LEU A 16 -19.02 2.82 -18.18
CA LEU A 16 -19.70 3.95 -17.57
C LEU A 16 -19.24 4.21 -16.12
N ALA A 17 -18.96 3.15 -15.35
CA ALA A 17 -18.40 3.25 -14.00
C ALA A 17 -16.96 3.83 -14.01
N VAL A 18 -16.14 3.44 -14.98
CA VAL A 18 -14.77 3.96 -15.13
C VAL A 18 -14.78 5.42 -15.60
N ALA A 19 -15.69 5.79 -16.51
CA ALA A 19 -15.85 7.17 -16.99
C ALA A 19 -16.37 8.11 -15.89
N SER A 20 -17.30 7.64 -15.06
CA SER A 20 -17.82 8.43 -13.93
C SER A 20 -16.78 8.61 -12.82
N ALA A 21 -15.94 7.60 -12.56
CA ALA A 21 -14.83 7.72 -11.62
C ALA A 21 -13.76 8.73 -12.09
N THR A 22 -13.45 8.78 -13.38
CA THR A 22 -12.48 9.76 -13.93
C THR A 22 -13.03 11.19 -13.92
N ALA A 23 -14.33 11.39 -14.15
CA ALA A 23 -14.96 12.71 -14.06
C ALA A 23 -14.92 13.31 -12.65
N ALA A 24 -15.01 12.48 -11.59
CA ALA A 24 -14.95 12.93 -10.20
C ALA A 24 -13.55 13.47 -9.81
N PHE A 25 -12.48 12.97 -10.44
CA PHE A 25 -11.11 13.45 -10.21
C PHE A 25 -10.74 14.70 -11.02
N ALA A 26 -11.54 15.04 -12.04
CA ALA A 26 -11.33 16.21 -12.88
C ALA A 26 -12.00 17.49 -12.34
N ILE A 27 -12.68 17.43 -11.18
CA ILE A 27 -13.30 18.63 -10.59
C ILE A 27 -12.18 19.57 -10.12
N PRO A 28 -12.00 20.75 -10.75
CA PRO A 28 -11.03 21.72 -10.28
C PRO A 28 -11.46 22.17 -8.89
N ARG A 29 -10.65 21.87 -7.88
CA ARG A 29 -10.83 22.42 -6.54
C ARG A 29 -10.87 23.93 -6.66
N ARG A 30 -12.03 24.53 -6.36
CA ARG A 30 -12.21 25.99 -6.37
C ARG A 30 -11.06 26.63 -5.60
N PRO A 31 -10.37 27.63 -6.17
CA PRO A 31 -9.39 28.39 -5.40
C PRO A 31 -10.10 28.97 -4.17
N ARG A 32 -9.52 28.72 -2.99
CA ARG A 32 -9.94 29.41 -1.76
C ARG A 32 -9.98 30.91 -2.06
N PRO A 33 -11.03 31.63 -1.65
CA PRO A 33 -11.03 33.08 -1.77
C PRO A 33 -9.82 33.61 -1.02
N THR A 34 -8.89 34.20 -1.76
CA THR A 34 -7.79 35.00 -1.25
C THR A 34 -8.41 36.14 -0.45
N GLU A 35 -8.31 36.04 0.89
CA GLU A 35 -8.47 37.19 1.76
C GLU A 35 -7.54 38.30 1.24
N ALA A 36 -8.14 39.44 0.93
CA ALA A 36 -7.44 40.63 0.48
C ALA A 36 -6.37 41.02 1.52
N PRO A 37 -5.18 41.48 1.07
CA PRO A 37 -4.14 41.89 1.99
C PRO A 37 -4.56 43.20 2.67
N ALA A 38 -4.99 43.09 3.93
CA ALA A 38 -5.00 44.22 4.83
C ALA A 38 -3.57 44.77 4.93
N ARG A 39 -3.45 46.07 4.64
CA ARG A 39 -2.25 46.91 4.78
C ARG A 39 -1.42 46.49 5.99
N ASN A 40 -0.20 46.00 5.72
CA ASN A 40 0.78 45.69 6.74
C ASN A 40 1.96 46.65 6.62
N GLU A 41 1.71 47.91 7.01
CA GLU A 41 2.67 49.01 7.05
C GLU A 41 3.44 49.07 8.39
N ALA A 42 3.48 47.97 9.15
CA ALA A 42 4.03 47.94 10.52
C ALA A 42 5.12 46.87 10.78
N ALA A 43 5.68 46.24 9.74
CA ALA A 43 6.55 45.07 9.91
C ALA A 43 8.05 45.30 9.63
N ASN A 44 8.58 46.52 9.81
CA ASN A 44 10.03 46.75 9.84
C ASN A 44 10.53 46.89 11.30
N ARG A 45 10.25 45.87 12.13
CA ARG A 45 10.87 45.68 13.45
C ARG A 45 11.57 44.32 13.47
N PRO A 46 12.89 44.25 13.73
CA PRO A 46 13.60 42.98 13.81
C PRO A 46 13.26 42.27 15.13
N ALA A 47 12.30 41.35 15.09
CA ALA A 47 11.96 40.49 16.21
C ALA A 47 12.92 39.29 16.27
N ARG A 48 13.85 39.31 17.24
CA ARG A 48 14.45 38.10 17.80
C ARG A 48 13.34 37.25 18.41
N ARG A 49 12.71 36.39 17.61
CA ARG A 49 11.77 35.37 18.11
C ARG A 49 12.58 34.23 18.74
N SER A 50 12.42 34.08 20.05
CA SER A 50 13.04 33.04 20.87
C SER A 50 12.62 31.65 20.38
N LEU A 51 13.61 30.77 20.20
CA LEU A 51 13.44 29.35 19.88
C LEU A 51 12.54 28.60 20.88
N ALA A 52 12.32 29.14 22.08
CA ALA A 52 11.43 28.57 23.10
C ALA A 52 9.95 28.56 22.67
N ASP A 53 9.49 29.56 21.90
CA ASP A 53 8.08 29.65 21.49
C ASP A 53 7.73 28.66 20.36
N VAL A 54 8.73 28.22 19.59
CA VAL A 54 8.55 27.22 18.53
C VAL A 54 8.47 25.82 19.14
N ALA A 55 9.24 25.54 20.20
CA ALA A 55 9.19 24.27 20.93
C ALA A 55 7.83 24.06 21.61
N ALA A 56 7.27 25.10 22.25
CA ALA A 56 5.97 25.01 22.94
C ALA A 56 4.78 24.73 21.99
N ARG A 57 4.86 25.19 20.73
CA ARG A 57 3.82 24.90 19.72
C ARG A 57 3.87 23.47 19.20
N ASN A 58 5.06 22.88 19.09
CA ASN A 58 5.21 21.50 18.61
C ASN A 58 4.71 20.46 19.64
N GLU A 59 4.91 20.70 20.94
CA GLU A 59 4.38 19.80 21.98
C GLU A 59 2.85 19.83 22.08
N SER A 60 2.22 20.96 21.74
CA SER A 60 0.77 21.11 21.74
C SER A 60 0.10 20.31 20.61
N ALA A 61 0.76 20.18 19.46
CA ALA A 61 0.28 19.39 18.33
C ALA A 61 0.36 17.88 18.60
N ASP A 62 1.40 17.42 19.31
CA ASP A 62 1.59 15.99 19.62
C ASP A 62 0.65 15.47 20.73
N ARG A 63 0.13 16.37 21.59
CA ARG A 63 -0.94 16.01 22.55
C ARG A 63 -2.32 15.89 21.88
N ALA A 64 -2.57 16.63 20.80
CA ALA A 64 -3.83 16.60 20.07
C ALA A 64 -4.00 15.34 19.21
N SER A 65 -2.91 14.77 18.69
CA SER A 65 -2.90 13.51 17.94
C SER A 65 -3.16 12.30 18.84
N ARG A 66 -2.59 12.26 20.06
CA ARG A 66 -2.80 11.16 21.02
C ARG A 66 -4.25 11.05 21.53
N ARG A 67 -5.02 12.15 21.56
CA ARG A 67 -6.43 12.13 22.00
C ARG A 67 -7.41 11.60 20.94
N ARG A 68 -7.04 11.48 19.67
CA ARG A 68 -7.96 10.98 18.60
C ARG A 68 -7.86 9.47 18.32
N GLY A 69 -6.96 8.75 18.97
CA GLY A 69 -6.75 7.31 18.74
C GLY A 69 -7.69 6.35 19.48
N ALA A 70 -8.64 6.84 20.28
CA ALA A 70 -9.35 6.00 21.26
C ALA A 70 -10.83 5.70 20.95
N ALA A 71 -11.39 6.07 19.79
CA ALA A 71 -12.79 5.79 19.50
C ALA A 71 -13.05 5.49 18.01
N GLY A 72 -13.48 4.25 17.72
CA GLY A 72 -14.20 3.94 16.47
C GLY A 72 -13.82 2.63 15.78
N GLY A 73 -14.40 1.50 16.23
CA GLY A 73 -14.70 0.36 15.35
C GLY A 73 -16.09 0.52 14.70
N PRO A 74 -16.69 -0.55 14.15
CA PRO A 74 -16.42 -1.12 12.82
C PRO A 74 -17.69 -1.19 11.92
N ARG A 75 -17.56 -1.81 10.72
CA ARG A 75 -18.56 -2.24 9.68
C ARG A 75 -18.39 -1.43 8.38
N THR A 76 -18.50 -1.95 7.15
CA THR A 76 -19.15 -3.15 6.58
C THR A 76 -18.56 -3.32 5.16
N GLY A 77 -18.36 -4.54 4.66
CA GLY A 77 -17.87 -4.71 3.28
C GLY A 77 -17.54 -6.15 2.90
N ARG A 78 -18.54 -7.03 3.00
CA ARG A 78 -18.52 -8.43 2.57
C ARG A 78 -19.11 -8.49 1.15
N ARG A 79 -18.33 -8.86 0.12
CA ARG A 79 -18.68 -9.85 -0.93
C ARG A 79 -17.79 -9.74 -2.17
N LEU A 80 -17.61 -10.93 -2.78
CA LEU A 80 -17.19 -11.25 -4.15
C LEU A 80 -15.70 -11.20 -4.46
N LEU A 81 -15.06 -12.38 -4.48
CA LEU A 81 -14.50 -12.95 -5.71
C LEU A 81 -14.05 -14.40 -5.48
N GLU A 82 -14.93 -15.31 -5.90
CA GLU A 82 -14.58 -16.63 -6.41
C GLU A 82 -13.95 -16.51 -7.80
N ALA A 83 -13.21 -17.56 -8.17
CA ALA A 83 -12.69 -17.90 -9.51
C ALA A 83 -11.33 -17.29 -9.90
N ALA A 84 -10.27 -18.09 -9.75
CA ALA A 84 -9.36 -18.43 -10.86
C ALA A 84 -8.30 -19.47 -10.44
N GLY A 85 -8.08 -20.47 -11.30
CA GLY A 85 -6.74 -21.00 -11.55
C GLY A 85 -6.34 -22.29 -10.81
N ARG A 86 -6.89 -23.42 -11.26
CA ARG A 86 -6.39 -24.77 -10.97
C ARG A 86 -5.38 -25.16 -12.07
N PRO A 87 -4.06 -25.25 -11.82
CA PRO A 87 -3.13 -25.75 -12.82
C PRO A 87 -3.11 -27.27 -12.87
N ALA A 88 -2.95 -27.76 -14.09
CA ALA A 88 -3.05 -29.13 -14.53
C ALA A 88 -1.89 -30.02 -14.06
N ALA A 89 -2.22 -31.30 -14.01
CA ALA A 89 -1.40 -32.43 -13.64
C ALA A 89 -0.24 -32.70 -14.62
N ALA A 90 0.93 -33.04 -14.09
CA ALA A 90 1.93 -33.84 -14.78
C ALA A 90 2.84 -34.53 -13.76
N GLY A 91 3.11 -35.83 -13.95
CA GLY A 91 4.20 -36.54 -13.28
C GLY A 91 3.78 -37.60 -12.27
N ARG A 92 3.29 -38.75 -12.77
CA ARG A 92 3.07 -39.98 -12.01
C ARG A 92 4.24 -40.93 -12.31
N PRO A 93 5.12 -41.27 -11.36
CA PRO A 93 5.95 -42.46 -11.47
C PRO A 93 5.25 -43.66 -10.81
N ALA A 94 5.17 -44.75 -11.56
CA ALA A 94 4.81 -46.07 -11.10
C ALA A 94 6.01 -46.70 -10.40
N ALA A 95 5.82 -47.23 -9.20
CA ALA A 95 6.66 -48.29 -8.64
C ALA A 95 5.84 -49.06 -7.60
N GLY A 96 5.59 -50.33 -7.89
CA GLY A 96 4.86 -51.24 -7.02
C GLY A 96 5.68 -51.64 -5.80
N GLY A 97 5.01 -51.67 -4.65
CA GLY A 97 5.48 -52.30 -3.43
C GLY A 97 4.26 -52.78 -2.65
N ARG A 98 4.10 -54.10 -2.55
CA ARG A 98 3.01 -54.76 -1.81
C ARG A 98 3.04 -54.34 -0.33
N PRO A 99 1.90 -53.96 0.28
CA PRO A 99 1.83 -53.82 1.72
C PRO A 99 1.76 -55.20 2.37
N THR A 100 2.77 -55.52 3.15
CA THR A 100 2.77 -56.59 4.15
C THR A 100 1.68 -56.32 5.18
N THR A 101 0.80 -57.28 5.32
CA THR A 101 -0.19 -57.38 6.39
C THR A 101 0.51 -57.59 7.74
N GLY A 102 -0.02 -56.98 8.80
CA GLY A 102 0.18 -57.50 10.15
C GLY A 102 1.16 -56.76 11.04
N ARG A 103 1.01 -55.44 11.21
CA ARG A 103 1.31 -54.84 12.52
C ARG A 103 0.22 -53.84 12.87
N ARG A 104 -0.80 -54.35 13.56
CA ARG A 104 -1.82 -53.55 14.25
C ARG A 104 -1.08 -52.89 15.42
N PHE A 105 -0.45 -51.74 15.15
CA PHE A 105 0.06 -50.90 16.20
C PHE A 105 -1.13 -50.54 17.11
N PRO A 106 -0.99 -50.64 18.44
CA PRO A 106 -2.06 -50.25 19.35
C PRO A 106 -2.46 -48.82 19.00
N ALA A 107 -3.77 -48.60 18.84
CA ALA A 107 -4.35 -47.28 18.67
C ALA A 107 -3.97 -46.48 19.92
N HIS A 108 -2.88 -45.73 19.79
CA HIS A 108 -2.27 -44.96 20.85
C HIS A 108 -3.30 -43.94 21.34
N GLU A 109 -3.66 -44.00 22.62
CA GLU A 109 -4.57 -43.10 23.36
C GLU A 109 -4.06 -41.64 23.47
N TYR A 110 -3.22 -41.18 22.53
CA TYR A 110 -2.68 -39.83 22.47
C TYR A 110 -3.43 -38.80 21.58
N PRO A 111 -4.59 -39.07 20.93
CA PRO A 111 -5.13 -38.14 19.93
C PRO A 111 -5.68 -36.83 20.53
N ALA A 112 -6.11 -36.84 21.80
CA ALA A 112 -6.66 -35.64 22.45
C ALA A 112 -5.56 -34.63 22.81
N PHE A 113 -4.45 -35.08 23.40
CA PHE A 113 -3.31 -34.22 23.72
C PHE A 113 -2.67 -33.61 22.47
N ASP A 114 -2.59 -34.40 21.39
CA ASP A 114 -2.08 -33.92 20.10
C ASP A 114 -3.00 -32.86 19.47
N ALA A 115 -4.32 -32.96 19.66
CA ALA A 115 -5.29 -31.98 19.16
C ALA A 115 -5.19 -30.63 19.90
N ASP A 116 -5.02 -30.65 21.23
CA ASP A 116 -4.82 -29.44 22.04
C ASP A 116 -3.53 -28.71 21.63
N ARG A 117 -2.42 -29.46 21.58
CA ARG A 117 -1.12 -28.93 21.13
C ARG A 117 -1.20 -28.34 19.73
N TYR A 118 -1.84 -29.04 18.79
CA TYR A 118 -2.04 -28.53 17.44
C TYR A 118 -2.85 -27.21 17.43
N ALA A 119 -3.92 -27.13 18.23
CA ALA A 119 -4.71 -25.91 18.33
C ALA A 119 -3.90 -24.72 18.88
N GLU A 120 -3.01 -24.96 19.85
CA GLU A 120 -2.07 -23.95 20.36
C GLU A 120 -1.05 -23.53 19.30
N GLU A 121 -0.43 -24.48 18.59
CA GLU A 121 0.55 -24.19 17.54
C GLU A 121 -0.05 -23.35 16.40
N VAL A 122 -1.27 -23.68 15.96
CA VAL A 122 -1.98 -22.90 14.93
C VAL A 122 -2.38 -21.51 15.45
N ALA A 123 -2.74 -21.38 16.73
CA ALA A 123 -3.03 -20.08 17.32
C ALA A 123 -1.78 -19.17 17.33
N VAL A 124 -0.62 -19.69 17.76
CA VAL A 124 0.66 -18.98 17.71
C VAL A 124 1.04 -18.60 16.28
N ALA A 125 0.82 -19.51 15.31
CA ALA A 125 1.05 -19.22 13.90
C ALA A 125 0.15 -18.08 13.39
N ALA A 126 -1.13 -18.06 13.78
CA ALA A 126 -2.06 -17.00 13.42
C ALA A 126 -1.65 -15.63 14.02
N GLU A 127 -1.12 -15.61 15.24
CA GLU A 127 -0.59 -14.39 15.87
C GLU A 127 0.64 -13.85 15.13
N ARG A 128 1.59 -14.72 14.79
CA ARG A 128 2.78 -14.36 13.98
C ARG A 128 2.39 -13.84 12.60
N ALA A 129 1.40 -14.45 11.96
CA ALA A 129 0.85 -13.98 10.70
C ALA A 129 0.17 -12.62 10.84
N ALA A 130 -0.49 -12.35 11.97
CA ALA A 130 -1.12 -11.05 12.24
C ALA A 130 -0.07 -9.94 12.35
N GLU A 131 1.05 -10.22 13.04
CA GLU A 131 2.18 -9.30 13.13
C GLU A 131 2.82 -9.05 11.75
N THR A 132 3.00 -10.10 10.97
CA THR A 132 3.51 -9.97 9.59
C THR A 132 2.60 -9.11 8.72
N ALA A 133 1.28 -9.32 8.78
CA ALA A 133 0.31 -8.51 8.05
C ALA A 133 0.37 -7.03 8.46
N ARG A 134 0.51 -6.73 9.76
CA ARG A 134 0.70 -5.35 10.26
C ARG A 134 1.98 -4.72 9.70
N ARG A 135 3.12 -5.42 9.73
CA ARG A 135 4.39 -4.91 9.19
C ARG A 135 4.30 -4.63 7.68
N ARG A 136 3.67 -5.53 6.92
CA ARG A 136 3.46 -5.32 5.48
C ARG A 136 2.57 -4.13 5.23
N ARG A 137 1.52 -3.92 6.04
CA ARG A 137 0.64 -2.76 5.93
C ARG A 137 1.41 -1.45 6.11
N VAL A 138 2.23 -1.36 7.16
CA VAL A 138 3.10 -0.18 7.40
C VAL A 138 4.08 0.03 6.25
N ALA A 139 4.65 -1.04 5.68
CA ALA A 139 5.54 -0.93 4.53
C ALA A 139 4.83 -0.40 3.27
N TRP A 140 3.60 -0.84 3.00
CA TRP A 140 2.78 -0.30 1.91
C TRP A 140 2.41 1.17 2.14
N GLU A 141 2.06 1.56 3.37
CA GLU A 141 1.77 2.97 3.70
C GLU A 141 2.99 3.88 3.46
N ARG A 142 4.20 3.40 3.74
CA ARG A 142 5.44 4.12 3.38
C ARG A 142 5.62 4.22 1.87
N ALA A 143 5.39 3.14 1.13
CA ALA A 143 5.48 3.16 -0.33
C ALA A 143 4.44 4.11 -0.96
N GLN A 144 3.24 4.20 -0.40
CA GLN A 144 2.22 5.17 -0.81
C GLN A 144 2.71 6.61 -0.60
N ALA A 145 3.29 6.90 0.57
CA ALA A 145 3.85 8.23 0.84
C ALA A 145 5.00 8.59 -0.11
N GLU A 146 5.85 7.62 -0.47
CA GLU A 146 6.89 7.82 -1.50
C GLU A 146 6.30 8.15 -2.88
N VAL A 147 5.19 7.50 -3.27
CA VAL A 147 4.49 7.78 -4.53
C VAL A 147 3.94 9.20 -4.54
N ASP A 148 3.30 9.62 -3.44
CA ASP A 148 2.75 10.96 -3.29
C ASP A 148 3.85 12.04 -3.36
N GLU A 149 4.99 11.81 -2.69
CA GLU A 149 6.16 12.68 -2.75
C GLU A 149 6.74 12.75 -4.18
N ALA A 150 6.91 11.60 -4.83
CA ALA A 150 7.45 11.53 -6.18
C ALA A 150 6.52 12.21 -7.20
N TRP A 151 5.21 12.06 -7.04
CA TRP A 151 4.20 12.75 -7.86
C TRP A 151 4.29 14.27 -7.68
N ALA A 152 4.34 14.76 -6.43
CA ALA A 152 4.47 16.18 -6.16
C ALA A 152 5.75 16.78 -6.75
N ALA A 153 6.87 16.04 -6.66
CA ALA A 153 8.14 16.44 -7.26
C ALA A 153 8.08 16.47 -8.80
N PHE A 154 7.43 15.47 -9.42
CA PHE A 154 7.20 15.45 -10.86
C PHE A 154 6.30 16.62 -11.31
N ASP A 155 5.17 16.88 -10.65
CA ASP A 155 4.29 18.00 -10.98
C ASP A 155 5.00 19.36 -10.89
N ALA A 156 5.82 19.57 -9.86
CA ALA A 156 6.62 20.78 -9.72
C ALA A 156 7.65 20.94 -10.86
N ALA A 157 8.30 19.84 -11.26
CA ALA A 157 9.23 19.81 -12.39
C ALA A 157 8.49 20.08 -13.72
N ASP A 158 7.33 19.46 -13.94
CA ASP A 158 6.51 19.63 -15.13
C ASP A 158 6.01 21.07 -15.29
N ARG A 159 5.49 21.69 -14.23
CA ARG A 159 5.11 23.12 -14.24
C ARG A 159 6.28 24.03 -14.59
N THR A 160 7.47 23.74 -14.07
CA THR A 160 8.68 24.51 -14.39
C THR A 160 9.11 24.31 -15.84
N ALA A 161 9.10 23.08 -16.34
CA ALA A 161 9.40 22.77 -17.73
C ALA A 161 8.43 23.47 -18.69
N ARG A 162 7.11 23.44 -18.41
CA ARG A 162 6.10 24.15 -19.23
C ARG A 162 6.34 25.65 -19.29
N ARG A 163 6.69 26.28 -18.15
CA ARG A 163 7.03 27.71 -18.12
C ARG A 163 8.27 28.03 -18.97
N CYS A 164 9.31 27.20 -18.90
CA CYS A 164 10.51 27.38 -19.74
C CYS A 164 10.20 27.16 -21.23
N THR A 165 9.38 26.17 -21.57
CA THR A 165 8.93 25.95 -22.95
C THR A 165 8.12 27.14 -23.47
N ALA A 166 7.23 27.71 -22.66
CA ALA A 166 6.48 28.91 -23.03
C ALA A 166 7.42 30.11 -23.24
N ALA A 167 8.43 30.29 -22.37
CA ALA A 167 9.45 31.33 -22.54
C ALA A 167 10.31 31.12 -23.79
N ALA A 168 10.50 29.87 -24.23
CA ALA A 168 11.25 29.54 -25.45
C ALA A 168 10.50 29.87 -26.75
N ALA A 169 9.19 30.12 -26.69
CA ALA A 169 8.39 30.49 -27.84
C ALA A 169 8.64 31.94 -28.30
N PHE A 170 9.20 32.79 -27.44
CA PHE A 170 9.51 34.16 -27.80
C PHE A 170 10.65 34.21 -28.83
N PRO A 171 10.52 35.00 -29.91
CA PRO A 171 11.56 35.15 -30.91
C PRO A 171 12.88 35.57 -30.28
N VAL A 172 13.91 34.78 -30.57
CA VAL A 172 15.26 35.06 -30.13
C VAL A 172 15.91 36.02 -31.12
N LEU A 173 16.30 37.21 -30.66
CA LEU A 173 17.18 38.08 -31.44
C LEU A 173 18.52 37.37 -31.67
N LYS A 174 18.86 37.16 -32.95
CA LYS A 174 20.11 36.52 -33.38
C LYS A 174 21.28 37.47 -33.15
N GLN A 175 21.75 37.58 -31.90
CA GLN A 175 22.98 38.29 -31.58
C GLN A 175 24.18 37.34 -31.67
N ARG A 176 25.22 37.75 -32.42
CA ARG A 176 26.52 37.09 -32.37
C ARG A 176 27.07 37.22 -30.96
N ARG A 177 27.46 36.09 -30.37
CA ARG A 177 27.98 36.03 -29.00
C ARG A 177 29.48 36.05 -29.00
N THR A 178 30.04 36.74 -28.02
CA THR A 178 31.48 36.76 -27.81
C THR A 178 31.95 35.42 -27.22
N ARG A 179 33.24 35.10 -27.34
CA ARG A 179 33.80 33.87 -26.74
C ARG A 179 33.67 33.87 -25.20
N VAL A 180 33.80 35.04 -24.58
CA VAL A 180 33.66 35.22 -23.13
C VAL A 180 32.24 34.88 -22.68
N GLU A 181 31.22 35.39 -23.39
CA GLU A 181 29.82 35.07 -23.10
C GLU A 181 29.50 33.57 -23.21
N ILE A 182 30.11 32.88 -24.19
CA ILE A 182 29.94 31.43 -24.35
C ILE A 182 30.53 30.69 -23.15
N ALA A 183 31.74 31.05 -22.72
CA ALA A 183 32.40 30.44 -21.55
C ALA A 183 31.62 30.70 -20.25
N ASP A 184 31.06 31.89 -20.05
CA ASP A 184 30.22 32.20 -18.88
C ASP A 184 28.95 31.36 -18.83
N ARG A 185 28.36 31.10 -20.00
CA ARG A 185 27.15 30.26 -20.11
C ARG A 185 27.45 28.80 -19.87
N GLU A 186 28.55 28.29 -20.39
CA GLU A 186 29.02 26.94 -20.07
C GLU A 186 29.18 26.77 -18.56
N ARG A 187 29.87 27.73 -17.90
CA ARG A 187 30.00 27.75 -16.43
C ARG A 187 28.64 27.80 -15.72
N PHE A 188 27.71 28.62 -16.21
CA PHE A 188 26.36 28.70 -15.64
C PHE A 188 25.59 27.38 -15.79
N LEU A 189 25.63 26.76 -16.98
CA LEU A 189 24.97 25.49 -17.26
C LEU A 189 25.53 24.39 -16.35
N HIS A 190 26.86 24.28 -16.24
CA HIS A 190 27.52 23.33 -15.35
C HIS A 190 27.11 23.53 -13.89
N ARG A 191 27.15 24.77 -13.37
CA ARG A 191 26.73 25.05 -11.99
C ARG A 191 25.27 24.66 -11.75
N THR A 192 24.38 24.96 -12.70
CA THR A 192 22.95 24.65 -12.57
C THR A 192 22.68 23.15 -12.62
N ALA A 193 23.35 22.44 -13.53
CA ALA A 193 23.26 20.98 -13.65
C ALA A 193 23.83 20.27 -12.41
N VAL A 194 24.98 20.70 -11.90
CA VAL A 194 25.57 20.18 -10.65
C VAL A 194 24.63 20.44 -9.47
N ALA A 195 24.02 21.62 -9.38
CA ALA A 195 23.06 21.93 -8.33
C ALA A 195 21.80 21.05 -8.42
N ALA A 196 21.27 20.81 -9.63
CA ALA A 196 20.16 19.90 -9.85
C ALA A 196 20.51 18.44 -9.47
N CYS A 197 21.69 17.95 -9.85
CA CYS A 197 22.17 16.64 -9.43
C CYS A 197 22.30 16.52 -7.90
N ARG A 198 22.81 17.54 -7.21
CA ARG A 198 22.91 17.56 -5.74
C ARG A 198 21.54 17.49 -5.06
N ARG A 199 20.51 18.09 -5.66
CA ARG A 199 19.11 17.98 -5.21
C ARG A 199 18.42 16.68 -5.67
N LYS A 200 19.14 15.77 -6.32
CA LYS A 200 18.62 14.54 -6.92
C LYS A 200 17.52 14.80 -7.95
N GLU A 201 17.57 15.93 -8.64
CA GLU A 201 16.66 16.30 -9.73
C GLU A 201 17.14 15.77 -11.09
N LEU A 202 18.43 15.44 -11.18
CA LEU A 202 19.06 14.78 -12.33
C LEU A 202 19.82 13.55 -11.86
N SER A 203 19.88 12.55 -12.73
CA SER A 203 20.78 11.41 -12.55
C SER A 203 22.23 11.80 -12.80
N ILE A 204 23.17 11.02 -12.25
CA ILE A 204 24.60 11.19 -12.50
C ILE A 204 24.93 10.97 -13.98
N ALA A 205 24.23 10.05 -14.65
CA ALA A 205 24.39 9.82 -16.09
C ALA A 205 23.99 11.06 -16.91
N GLN A 206 22.84 11.65 -16.60
CA GLN A 206 22.39 12.90 -17.24
C GLN A 206 23.33 14.07 -16.95
N LEU A 207 23.90 14.16 -15.74
CA LEU A 207 24.93 15.15 -15.45
C LEU A 207 26.16 14.95 -16.33
N ASN A 208 26.62 13.71 -16.51
CA ASN A 208 27.75 13.40 -17.37
C ASN A 208 27.47 13.74 -18.84
N GLU A 209 26.25 13.50 -19.33
CA GLU A 209 25.83 13.92 -20.67
C GLU A 209 25.89 15.44 -20.85
N VAL A 210 25.44 16.21 -19.85
CA VAL A 210 25.53 17.68 -19.84
C VAL A 210 26.98 18.14 -19.88
N LEU A 211 27.83 17.61 -19.00
CA LEU A 211 29.26 17.99 -18.90
C LEU A 211 30.06 17.55 -20.14
N ALA A 212 29.67 16.45 -20.77
CA ALA A 212 30.27 15.97 -22.01
C ALA A 212 29.67 16.60 -23.27
N HIS A 213 28.70 17.52 -23.13
CA HIS A 213 28.01 18.18 -24.23
C HIS A 213 27.36 17.22 -25.24
N ARG A 214 26.84 16.08 -24.77
CA ARG A 214 26.16 15.05 -25.59
C ARG A 214 24.65 15.29 -25.65
N ASP A 215 23.90 14.53 -26.44
CA ASP A 215 22.43 14.54 -26.46
C ASP A 215 21.77 15.93 -26.61
N GLY A 216 22.42 16.80 -27.39
CA GLY A 216 21.90 18.13 -27.68
C GLY A 216 22.24 19.20 -26.62
N TRP A 217 23.04 18.87 -25.61
CA TRP A 217 23.64 19.82 -24.67
C TRP A 217 24.78 20.59 -25.33
N ASN A 218 24.46 21.70 -25.98
CA ASN A 218 25.47 22.51 -26.67
C ASN A 218 25.52 23.93 -26.07
N PRO A 219 26.67 24.37 -25.51
CA PRO A 219 26.82 25.68 -24.87
C PRO A 219 26.63 26.84 -25.87
N ARG A 220 26.70 26.56 -27.18
CA ARG A 220 26.43 27.52 -28.27
C ARG A 220 24.94 27.75 -28.54
N LYS A 221 24.04 26.88 -28.05
CA LYS A 221 22.59 27.07 -28.18
C LYS A 221 22.11 28.33 -27.46
N HIS A 222 20.88 28.73 -27.75
CA HIS A 222 20.23 29.81 -27.01
C HIS A 222 20.12 29.46 -25.52
N PRO A 223 20.39 30.38 -24.57
CA PRO A 223 20.28 30.11 -23.14
C PRO A 223 18.92 29.56 -22.75
N VAL A 224 17.84 30.12 -23.31
CA VAL A 224 16.48 29.62 -23.05
C VAL A 224 16.31 28.19 -23.59
N ALA A 225 16.88 27.85 -24.74
CA ALA A 225 16.83 26.48 -25.26
C ALA A 225 17.61 25.48 -24.38
N GLN A 226 18.72 25.91 -23.77
CA GLN A 226 19.49 25.09 -22.82
C GLN A 226 18.74 24.90 -21.51
N GLU A 227 18.16 25.96 -20.96
CA GLU A 227 17.35 25.86 -19.75
C GLU A 227 16.13 24.98 -20.00
N THR A 228 15.44 25.12 -21.14
CA THR A 228 14.33 24.26 -21.51
C THR A 228 14.76 22.80 -21.62
N ALA A 229 15.90 22.50 -22.26
CA ALA A 229 16.46 21.15 -22.30
C ALA A 229 16.73 20.59 -20.88
N LEU A 230 17.27 21.42 -19.98
CA LEU A 230 17.52 21.05 -18.59
C LEU A 230 16.26 20.79 -17.79
N ARG A 231 15.25 21.64 -17.92
CA ARG A 231 13.98 21.40 -17.24
C ARG A 231 13.26 20.18 -17.81
N ALA A 232 13.38 19.91 -19.11
CA ALA A 232 12.85 18.69 -19.73
C ALA A 232 13.55 17.44 -19.18
N ALA A 233 14.88 17.43 -19.08
CA ALA A 233 15.63 16.31 -18.51
C ALA A 233 15.28 16.05 -17.03
N VAL A 234 15.12 17.12 -16.23
CA VAL A 234 14.65 17.01 -14.84
C VAL A 234 13.24 16.44 -14.76
N ARG A 235 12.32 16.93 -15.60
CA ARG A 235 10.94 16.42 -15.69
C ARG A 235 10.93 14.93 -15.99
N GLU A 236 11.69 14.49 -16.99
CA GLU A 236 11.76 13.09 -17.38
C GLU A 236 12.33 12.22 -16.26
N HIS A 237 13.42 12.67 -15.62
CA HIS A 237 14.00 11.96 -14.48
C HIS A 237 13.00 11.81 -13.32
N ARG A 238 12.27 12.88 -12.99
CA ARG A 238 11.23 12.83 -11.94
C ARG A 238 10.06 11.94 -12.33
N PHE A 239 9.69 11.90 -13.61
CA PHE A 239 8.66 10.99 -14.10
C PHE A 239 9.07 9.52 -13.94
N ALA A 240 10.30 9.18 -14.34
CA ALA A 240 10.85 7.84 -14.14
C ALA A 240 10.91 7.46 -12.64
N ALA A 241 11.28 8.40 -11.76
CA ALA A 241 11.27 8.16 -10.31
C ALA A 241 9.85 7.89 -9.76
N TYR A 242 8.84 8.63 -10.25
CA TYR A 242 7.43 8.40 -9.91
C TYR A 242 6.95 7.02 -10.39
N GLN A 243 7.29 6.61 -11.62
CA GLN A 243 6.97 5.27 -12.11
C GLN A 243 7.60 4.19 -11.22
N ALA A 244 8.89 4.31 -10.91
CA ALA A 244 9.57 3.36 -10.05
C ALA A 244 8.97 3.30 -8.63
N ALA A 245 8.52 4.44 -8.07
CA ALA A 245 7.80 4.47 -6.80
C ALA A 245 6.45 3.73 -6.89
N THR A 246 5.71 3.94 -7.98
CA THR A 246 4.41 3.29 -8.24
C THR A 246 4.58 1.77 -8.35
N GLU A 247 5.64 1.29 -8.99
CA GLU A 247 5.96 -0.13 -9.07
C GLU A 247 6.25 -0.74 -7.69
N ARG A 248 7.04 -0.04 -6.85
CA ARG A 248 7.30 -0.47 -5.46
C ARG A 248 6.03 -0.52 -4.62
N GLU A 249 5.15 0.46 -4.79
CA GLU A 249 3.85 0.50 -4.11
C GLU A 249 2.97 -0.70 -4.51
N ARG A 250 2.86 -1.00 -5.81
CA ARG A 250 2.12 -2.18 -6.31
C ARG A 250 2.69 -3.49 -5.79
N ALA A 251 4.02 -3.61 -5.72
CA ALA A 251 4.68 -4.77 -5.14
C ALA A 251 4.36 -4.89 -3.64
N ALA A 252 4.44 -3.79 -2.88
CA ALA A 252 4.10 -3.77 -1.45
C ALA A 252 2.62 -4.11 -1.20
N TRP A 253 1.71 -3.61 -2.03
CA TRP A 253 0.29 -3.96 -2.00
C TRP A 253 0.07 -5.46 -2.18
N THR A 254 0.72 -6.05 -3.18
CA THR A 254 0.65 -7.50 -3.43
C THR A 254 1.10 -8.31 -2.21
N GLU A 255 2.16 -7.88 -1.54
CA GLU A 255 2.66 -8.53 -0.32
C GLU A 255 1.73 -8.34 0.89
N VAL A 256 1.06 -7.19 1.00
CA VAL A 256 -0.02 -6.98 2.00
C VAL A 256 -1.15 -7.97 1.77
N GLU A 257 -1.63 -8.12 0.53
CA GLU A 257 -2.72 -9.03 0.20
C GLU A 257 -2.38 -10.49 0.49
N LYS A 258 -1.16 -10.93 0.14
CA LYS A 258 -0.65 -12.26 0.49
C LYS A 258 -0.63 -12.48 2.01
N ALA A 259 -0.09 -11.53 2.77
CA ALA A 259 -0.02 -11.63 4.23
C ALA A 259 -1.42 -11.65 4.87
N ALA A 260 -2.35 -10.84 4.35
CA ALA A 260 -3.73 -10.81 4.81
C ALA A 260 -4.47 -12.12 4.50
N ALA A 261 -4.24 -12.72 3.33
CA ALA A 261 -4.80 -14.02 2.96
C ALA A 261 -4.27 -15.15 3.87
N ALA A 262 -2.96 -15.20 4.11
CA ALA A 262 -2.34 -16.15 5.02
C ALA A 262 -2.91 -16.02 6.45
N LEU A 263 -3.05 -14.80 6.95
CA LEU A 263 -3.67 -14.53 8.24
C LEU A 263 -5.13 -15.04 8.31
N ARG A 264 -5.94 -14.78 7.28
CA ARG A 264 -7.33 -15.27 7.22
C ARG A 264 -7.39 -16.79 7.25
N SER A 265 -6.53 -17.46 6.48
CA SER A 265 -6.43 -18.92 6.45
C SER A 265 -6.03 -19.51 7.79
N LEU A 266 -4.99 -18.97 8.44
CA LEU A 266 -4.54 -19.45 9.75
C LEU A 266 -5.56 -19.20 10.86
N ARG A 267 -6.29 -18.08 10.82
CA ARG A 267 -7.39 -17.82 11.76
C ARG A 267 -8.54 -18.83 11.58
N ALA A 268 -8.87 -19.18 10.34
CA ALA A 268 -9.89 -20.19 10.08
C ALA A 268 -9.46 -21.57 10.60
N GLU A 269 -8.19 -21.97 10.38
CA GLU A 269 -7.68 -23.24 10.92
C GLU A 269 -7.59 -23.22 12.44
N ALA A 270 -7.19 -22.11 13.07
CA ALA A 270 -7.15 -21.99 14.53
C ALA A 270 -8.54 -22.20 15.16
N VAL A 271 -9.59 -21.66 14.53
CA VAL A 271 -10.98 -21.88 14.95
C VAL A 271 -11.38 -23.34 14.73
N ALA A 272 -11.05 -23.93 13.58
CA ALA A 272 -11.36 -25.33 13.29
C ALA A 272 -10.68 -26.30 14.26
N ALA A 273 -9.39 -26.08 14.57
CA ALA A 273 -8.63 -26.88 15.52
C ALA A 273 -9.25 -26.85 16.92
N ARG A 274 -9.62 -25.66 17.41
CA ARG A 274 -10.32 -25.51 18.71
C ARG A 274 -11.68 -26.21 18.75
N LEU A 275 -12.42 -26.20 17.64
CA LEU A 275 -13.70 -26.92 17.54
C LEU A 275 -13.53 -28.44 17.55
N ARG A 276 -12.42 -28.98 17.02
CA ARG A 276 -12.10 -30.42 17.09
C ARG A 276 -11.84 -30.86 18.53
N VAL A 277 -10.98 -30.13 19.24
CA VAL A 277 -10.73 -30.31 20.69
C VAL A 277 -12.03 -30.39 21.49
N GLY A 278 -12.93 -29.42 21.31
CA GLY A 278 -14.21 -29.39 22.05
C GLY A 278 -15.18 -30.51 21.70
N ARG A 279 -15.05 -31.12 20.51
CA ARG A 279 -15.88 -32.27 20.09
C ARG A 279 -15.37 -33.57 20.71
N ASP A 280 -14.05 -33.74 20.80
CA ASP A 280 -13.41 -34.96 21.32
C ASP A 280 -13.54 -35.08 22.85
N LEU A 281 -13.76 -33.97 23.57
CA LEU A 281 -14.09 -33.98 24.99
C LEU A 281 -15.54 -34.40 25.31
N ARG A 282 -16.42 -34.54 24.30
CA ARG A 282 -17.87 -34.78 24.49
C ARG A 282 -18.41 -36.23 24.37
N PRO A 283 -17.68 -37.29 24.00
CA PRO A 283 -18.29 -38.59 23.75
C PRO A 283 -18.50 -39.50 24.97
N GLU A 284 -17.68 -39.43 26.04
CA GLU A 284 -17.76 -40.42 27.15
C GLU A 284 -18.59 -39.96 28.37
N ASP A 285 -18.59 -38.67 28.70
CA ASP A 285 -19.32 -38.17 29.88
C ASP A 285 -20.85 -38.17 29.71
N ALA A 286 -21.34 -38.18 28.47
CA ALA A 286 -22.77 -38.21 28.17
C ALA A 286 -23.40 -39.61 28.41
N GLY A 287 -22.61 -40.69 28.34
CA GLY A 287 -23.04 -42.05 28.65
C GLY A 287 -23.08 -42.31 30.15
N ARG A 288 -22.09 -41.81 30.90
CA ARG A 288 -21.94 -42.10 32.33
C ARG A 288 -23.01 -41.43 33.21
N ARG A 289 -23.49 -40.24 32.85
CA ARG A 289 -24.56 -39.55 33.58
C ARG A 289 -25.97 -40.08 33.31
N ARG A 290 -26.18 -40.92 32.29
CA ARG A 290 -27.50 -41.50 31.99
C ARG A 290 -27.72 -42.85 32.68
N SER A 291 -26.68 -43.48 33.22
CA SER A 291 -26.76 -44.78 33.90
C SER A 291 -26.99 -44.70 35.43
N THR A 292 -26.95 -43.52 36.04
CA THR A 292 -27.24 -43.33 37.49
C THR A 292 -28.60 -42.67 37.75
N ALA A 293 -29.44 -42.52 36.73
CA ALA A 293 -30.87 -42.36 36.95
C ALA A 293 -31.46 -43.72 37.36
N GLU A 294 -31.14 -44.10 38.59
CA GLU A 294 -31.84 -45.12 39.35
C GLU A 294 -33.36 -44.79 39.25
N PRO A 295 -34.20 -45.73 38.82
CA PRO A 295 -35.64 -45.51 38.80
C PRO A 295 -36.09 -45.35 40.25
N VAL A 296 -36.31 -44.11 40.69
CA VAL A 296 -37.02 -43.82 41.93
C VAL A 296 -38.37 -44.50 41.80
N ALA A 297 -38.49 -45.65 42.49
CA ALA A 297 -39.71 -46.42 42.60
C ALA A 297 -40.82 -45.48 43.04
N ARG A 298 -41.83 -45.30 42.19
CA ARG A 298 -43.09 -44.66 42.59
C ARG A 298 -43.66 -45.49 43.75
N PRO A 299 -43.83 -44.93 44.96
CA PRO A 299 -44.57 -45.63 46.00
C PRO A 299 -46.02 -45.78 45.52
N ALA A 300 -46.50 -47.03 45.55
CA ALA A 300 -47.90 -47.36 45.36
C ALA A 300 -48.70 -46.69 46.47
N ALA A 301 -49.39 -45.60 46.14
CA ALA A 301 -50.40 -45.01 47.01
C ALA A 301 -51.54 -46.02 47.17
N THR A 302 -51.62 -46.56 48.38
CA THR A 302 -52.58 -47.55 48.82
C THR A 302 -53.96 -46.91 48.88
N LEU A 303 -54.92 -47.61 48.29
CA LEU A 303 -56.35 -47.47 48.49
C LEU A 303 -56.69 -47.44 50.00
N ALA A 304 -57.42 -46.41 50.47
CA ALA A 304 -58.24 -46.51 51.67
C ALA A 304 -59.29 -45.37 51.76
N ALA A 305 -60.55 -45.81 51.90
CA ALA A 305 -61.71 -45.15 52.51
C ALA A 305 -62.36 -43.92 51.81
N HIS A 306 -63.52 -44.13 51.17
CA HIS A 306 -64.83 -44.01 51.83
C HIS A 306 -65.95 -44.65 51.01
#